data_AF-A0A024T8S2-F1
#
_entry.id   AF-A0A024T8S2-F1
#
_cell.length_a   1.000
_cell.length_b   1.000
_cell.length_c   1.000
_cell.angle_alpha   90.00
_cell.angle_beta   90.00
_cell.angle_gamma   90.00
#
_symmetry.space_group_name_H-M   'P 1'
#
loop_
_entity.id
_entity.type
_entity.pdbx_description
1 polymer ?
#
loop_
_entity_poly.entity_id
_entity_poly.type
_entity_poly.pdbx_seq_one_letter_code
_entity_poly.pdbx_strand_id
1 'polypeptide(L)'
;MLGTSWSCFCCSMSFQAPQMQRRPSNIQAGDELWIDVQKKAFTRWANSFLPAGKGIDDLYTDLSDGLVLIALLEALTEAPFPSKFTKEPRLRIHKLENLNMVFGFLAKGNVMVTNIGSSDILDGNNKLILGLMWTIIKHYQVGDIAVDGVSGKEGLLLWCNRLFEPFHFRVSNFTNNWSNGAAFCYLVHALNAELLPDVVAFTEQSSPVENLATAFGLLEKHFQIPALLNPEDLRGNVDEKSVLTYVSMVYQECSGNVAPGLATTSAAGPGFRAPITRILEDEPTELWCAVQATLPKAPTWAPLTRTTTRRVQVPPLPCTTPVSFTALGSVVALLYPHATNFFIKPRSQ
;
A
#
# COMPACT_ATOMS: atom_id res chain seq x y z
N MET A 1 -33.82 -70.58 50.20
CA MET A 1 -33.87 -69.11 49.97
C MET A 1 -32.71 -68.73 49.07
N LEU A 2 -32.87 -68.86 47.76
CA LEU A 2 -31.92 -68.39 46.74
C LEU A 2 -32.75 -68.02 45.52
N GLY A 3 -32.51 -66.82 45.01
CA GLY A 3 -33.29 -66.21 43.94
C GLY A 3 -32.88 -66.64 42.54
N THR A 4 -33.74 -66.32 41.59
CA THR A 4 -33.41 -66.15 40.17
C THR A 4 -34.36 -65.08 39.61
N SER A 5 -33.78 -63.95 39.22
CA SER A 5 -33.69 -63.49 37.83
C SER A 5 -35.02 -63.00 37.23
N TRP A 6 -35.20 -61.68 37.22
CA TRP A 6 -36.18 -61.00 36.38
C TRP A 6 -35.47 -60.50 35.12
N SER A 7 -35.79 -61.14 34.00
CA SER A 7 -35.48 -60.68 32.65
C SER A 7 -36.35 -59.46 32.35
N CYS A 8 -35.75 -58.31 32.04
CA CYS A 8 -36.49 -57.14 31.56
C CYS A 8 -36.29 -56.92 30.06
N PHE A 9 -37.40 -56.61 29.42
CA PHE A 9 -37.69 -56.54 28.00
C PHE A 9 -36.84 -55.52 27.23
N CYS A 10 -36.52 -55.86 25.98
CA CYS A 10 -36.01 -54.96 24.95
C CYS A 10 -36.97 -53.78 24.69
N CYS A 11 -36.41 -52.57 24.58
CA CYS A 11 -37.01 -51.50 23.80
C CYS A 11 -35.93 -50.94 22.85
N SER A 12 -36.14 -51.14 21.55
CA SER A 12 -35.29 -50.66 20.47
C SER A 12 -35.26 -49.13 20.44
N MET A 13 -34.14 -48.51 20.81
CA MET A 13 -33.85 -47.12 20.46
C MET A 13 -33.01 -47.08 19.19
N SER A 14 -33.64 -46.68 18.09
CA SER A 14 -32.98 -46.26 16.86
C SER A 14 -32.11 -45.04 17.16
N PHE A 15 -30.79 -45.21 17.09
CA PHE A 15 -29.82 -44.14 17.28
C PHE A 15 -29.77 -43.28 16.00
N GLN A 16 -30.63 -42.25 15.92
CA GLN A 16 -30.54 -41.25 14.86
C GLN A 16 -29.39 -40.30 15.23
N ALA A 17 -28.27 -40.36 14.48
CA ALA A 17 -27.18 -39.40 14.63
C ALA A 17 -27.71 -37.97 14.40
N PRO A 18 -27.41 -37.00 15.28
CA PRO A 18 -27.88 -35.63 15.10
C PRO A 18 -27.23 -35.04 13.85
N GLN A 19 -28.06 -34.65 12.89
CA GLN A 19 -27.64 -33.95 11.68
C GLN A 19 -27.01 -32.62 12.08
N MET A 20 -25.68 -32.53 11.94
CA MET A 20 -24.93 -31.30 12.07
C MET A 20 -25.37 -30.37 10.93
N GLN A 21 -26.38 -29.53 11.20
CA GLN A 21 -26.75 -28.44 10.30
C GLN A 21 -25.51 -27.55 10.13
N ARG A 22 -24.93 -27.55 8.92
CA ARG A 22 -23.88 -26.59 8.56
C ARG A 22 -24.48 -25.20 8.74
N ARG A 23 -23.97 -24.44 9.72
CA ARG A 23 -24.26 -23.00 9.78
C ARG A 23 -23.85 -22.40 8.43
N PRO A 24 -24.73 -21.68 7.72
CA PRO A 24 -24.29 -20.93 6.56
C PRO A 24 -23.23 -19.93 7.03
N SER A 25 -22.08 -19.96 6.36
CA SER A 25 -20.91 -19.13 6.65
C SER A 25 -21.21 -17.67 6.30
N ASN A 26 -21.93 -16.97 7.17
CA ASN A 26 -22.16 -15.52 7.09
C ASN A 26 -20.95 -14.70 7.57
N ILE A 27 -19.74 -15.28 7.52
CA ILE A 27 -18.49 -14.66 8.00
C ILE A 27 -17.75 -13.98 6.85
N GLN A 28 -17.99 -14.35 5.59
CA GLN A 28 -17.29 -13.80 4.43
C GLN A 28 -17.82 -12.43 3.95
N ALA A 29 -19.10 -12.12 4.19
CA ALA A 29 -19.72 -10.91 3.67
C ALA A 29 -19.19 -9.61 4.32
N GLY A 30 -18.85 -9.65 5.61
CA GLY A 30 -18.30 -8.49 6.32
C GLY A 30 -16.84 -8.18 5.94
N ASP A 31 -16.06 -9.21 5.63
CA ASP A 31 -14.65 -9.10 5.25
C ASP A 31 -14.47 -8.64 3.79
N GLU A 32 -15.45 -8.85 2.91
CA GLU A 32 -15.38 -8.38 1.51
C GLU A 32 -15.82 -6.92 1.36
N LEU A 33 -16.71 -6.43 2.22
CA LEU A 33 -17.23 -5.07 2.14
C LEU A 33 -16.12 -4.01 2.28
N TRP A 34 -15.26 -4.12 3.31
CA TRP A 34 -14.19 -3.12 3.51
C TRP A 34 -13.15 -3.15 2.38
N ILE A 35 -12.94 -4.32 1.75
CA ILE A 35 -12.03 -4.47 0.60
C ILE A 35 -12.58 -3.69 -0.60
N ASP A 36 -13.89 -3.74 -0.84
CA ASP A 36 -14.53 -3.01 -1.94
C ASP A 36 -14.50 -1.49 -1.72
N VAL A 37 -14.73 -1.03 -0.49
CA VAL A 37 -14.59 0.39 -0.13
C VAL A 37 -13.17 0.88 -0.38
N GLN A 38 -12.16 0.12 0.06
CA GLN A 38 -10.77 0.47 -0.15
C GLN A 38 -10.38 0.48 -1.63
N LYS A 39 -10.85 -0.51 -2.39
CA LYS A 39 -10.67 -0.56 -3.85
C LYS A 39 -11.20 0.71 -4.51
N LYS A 40 -12.46 1.08 -4.24
CA LYS A 40 -13.11 2.27 -4.79
C LYS A 40 -12.34 3.54 -4.43
N ALA A 41 -11.95 3.69 -3.17
CA ALA A 41 -11.19 4.85 -2.70
C ALA A 41 -9.85 4.98 -3.42
N PHE A 42 -9.08 3.88 -3.54
CA PHE A 42 -7.78 3.88 -4.22
C PHE A 42 -7.90 4.07 -5.73
N THR A 43 -8.95 3.53 -6.37
CA THR A 43 -9.25 3.79 -7.78
C THR A 43 -9.53 5.27 -8.02
N ARG A 44 -10.44 5.87 -7.25
CA ARG A 44 -10.77 7.30 -7.37
C ARG A 44 -9.56 8.19 -7.08
N TRP A 45 -8.76 7.81 -6.08
CA TRP A 45 -7.53 8.51 -5.74
C TRP A 45 -6.56 8.51 -6.93
N ALA A 46 -6.25 7.34 -7.49
CA ALA A 46 -5.35 7.24 -8.63
C ALA A 46 -5.88 8.03 -9.84
N ASN A 47 -7.19 7.94 -10.10
CA ASN A 47 -7.85 8.68 -11.19
C ASN A 47 -7.83 10.20 -11.00
N SER A 48 -7.62 10.72 -9.79
CA SER A 48 -7.45 12.16 -9.56
C SER A 48 -6.11 12.70 -10.07
N PHE A 49 -5.11 11.83 -10.25
CA PHE A 49 -3.78 12.18 -10.77
C PHE A 49 -3.57 11.74 -12.22
N LEU A 50 -4.26 10.69 -12.64
CA LEU A 50 -4.08 10.12 -13.98
C LEU A 50 -4.60 11.06 -15.07
N PRO A 51 -3.87 11.21 -16.19
CA PRO A 51 -4.33 12.01 -17.31
C PRO A 51 -5.53 11.34 -18.02
N ALA A 52 -6.31 12.16 -18.73
CA ALA A 52 -7.44 11.69 -19.52
C ALA A 52 -7.02 10.54 -20.47
N GLY A 53 -7.81 9.46 -20.50
CA GLY A 53 -7.55 8.28 -21.31
C GLY A 53 -6.61 7.24 -20.69
N LYS A 54 -6.07 7.48 -19.49
CA LYS A 54 -5.33 6.49 -18.70
C LYS A 54 -6.00 6.16 -17.36
N GLY A 55 -7.31 6.38 -17.27
CA GLY A 55 -8.09 6.08 -16.06
C GLY A 55 -8.13 4.59 -15.76
N ILE A 56 -8.37 4.27 -14.49
CA ILE A 56 -8.59 2.93 -13.97
C ILE A 56 -10.10 2.72 -13.82
N ASP A 57 -10.62 1.68 -14.46
CA ASP A 57 -11.98 1.20 -14.27
C ASP A 57 -12.00 0.07 -13.23
N ASP A 58 -11.08 -0.90 -13.36
CA ASP A 58 -10.85 -1.97 -12.38
C ASP A 58 -9.39 -2.02 -11.94
N LEU A 59 -9.17 -1.61 -10.69
CA LEU A 59 -7.86 -1.59 -10.03
C LEU A 59 -7.11 -2.92 -10.11
N TYR A 60 -7.80 -4.06 -10.12
CA TYR A 60 -7.15 -5.37 -10.08
C TYR A 60 -6.65 -5.83 -11.45
N THR A 61 -7.22 -5.31 -12.54
CA THR A 61 -6.85 -5.70 -13.90
C THR A 61 -6.02 -4.64 -14.60
N ASP A 62 -6.31 -3.37 -14.37
CA ASP A 62 -5.77 -2.27 -15.17
C ASP A 62 -4.32 -1.93 -14.81
N LEU A 63 -3.85 -2.42 -13.65
CA LEU A 63 -2.45 -2.28 -13.22
C LEU A 63 -1.55 -3.41 -13.74
N SER A 64 -2.12 -4.46 -14.34
CA SER A 64 -1.45 -5.74 -14.63
C SER A 64 -0.30 -5.66 -15.65
N ASP A 65 -0.25 -4.60 -16.46
CA ASP A 65 0.79 -4.39 -17.47
C ASP A 65 1.84 -3.33 -17.09
N GLY A 66 1.65 -2.69 -15.93
CA GLY A 66 2.52 -1.67 -15.37
C GLY A 66 2.39 -0.28 -15.98
N LEU A 67 1.65 -0.09 -17.09
CA LEU A 67 1.61 1.22 -17.78
C LEU A 67 0.88 2.28 -16.96
N VAL A 68 -0.22 1.90 -16.31
CA VAL A 68 -0.97 2.81 -15.45
C VAL A 68 -0.16 3.18 -14.20
N LEU A 69 0.56 2.22 -13.60
CA LEU A 69 1.45 2.49 -12.47
C LEU A 69 2.57 3.45 -12.84
N ILE A 70 3.16 3.30 -14.03
CA ILE A 70 4.17 4.23 -14.54
C ILE A 70 3.55 5.63 -14.69
N ALA A 71 2.40 5.75 -15.35
CA ALA A 71 1.74 7.04 -15.55
C ALA A 71 1.36 7.72 -14.22
N LEU A 72 0.93 6.94 -13.23
CA LEU A 72 0.64 7.42 -11.89
C LEU A 72 1.91 7.94 -11.20
N LEU A 73 3.03 7.20 -11.27
CA LEU A 73 4.29 7.64 -10.67
C LEU A 73 4.85 8.90 -11.35
N GLU A 74 4.70 9.02 -12.68
CA GLU A 74 5.04 10.24 -13.41
C GLU A 74 4.22 11.44 -12.90
N ALA A 75 2.90 11.25 -12.69
CA ALA A 75 2.03 12.29 -12.17
C ALA A 75 2.37 12.68 -10.73
N LEU A 76 2.61 11.70 -9.84
CA LEU A 76 2.92 11.96 -8.42
C LEU A 76 4.29 12.62 -8.22
N THR A 77 5.27 12.31 -9.07
CA THR A 77 6.63 12.88 -8.97
C THR A 77 6.85 14.11 -9.83
N GLU A 78 5.86 14.47 -10.65
CA GLU A 78 5.91 15.54 -11.65
C GLU A 78 7.12 15.44 -12.59
N ALA A 79 7.59 14.21 -12.83
CA ALA A 79 8.80 13.92 -13.59
C ALA A 79 8.55 12.78 -14.58
N PRO A 80 9.19 12.80 -15.76
CA PRO A 80 9.10 11.70 -16.71
C PRO A 80 9.73 10.44 -16.11
N PHE A 81 9.17 9.28 -16.45
CA PHE A 81 9.70 8.02 -15.95
C PHE A 81 11.12 7.80 -16.48
N PRO A 82 12.11 7.51 -15.62
CA PRO A 82 13.52 7.58 -15.99
C PRO A 82 13.97 6.45 -16.93
N SER A 83 13.26 5.32 -16.94
CA SER A 83 13.62 4.13 -17.72
C SER A 83 12.73 3.97 -18.95
N LYS A 84 13.28 3.44 -20.05
CA LYS A 84 12.48 3.06 -21.21
C LYS A 84 11.64 1.82 -20.90
N PHE A 85 10.33 1.89 -21.12
CA PHE A 85 9.38 0.80 -20.91
C PHE A 85 8.62 0.46 -22.19
N THR A 86 7.99 -0.72 -22.23
CA THR A 86 7.22 -1.20 -23.39
C THR A 86 5.83 -0.58 -23.39
N LYS A 87 5.52 0.26 -24.38
CA LYS A 87 4.25 1.00 -24.49
C LYS A 87 3.05 0.15 -24.92
N GLU A 88 3.28 -0.97 -25.62
CA GLU A 88 2.24 -1.91 -26.04
C GLU A 88 2.59 -3.34 -25.61
N PRO A 89 2.52 -3.66 -24.30
CA PRO A 89 2.96 -4.95 -23.78
C PRO A 89 1.91 -6.05 -24.07
N ARG A 90 2.09 -6.75 -25.19
CA ARG A 90 1.23 -7.91 -25.55
C ARG A 90 1.65 -9.21 -24.87
N LEU A 91 2.95 -9.40 -24.67
CA LEU A 91 3.51 -10.60 -24.08
C LEU A 91 3.65 -10.45 -22.55
N ARG A 92 3.42 -11.54 -21.81
CA ARG A 92 3.60 -11.57 -20.34
C ARG A 92 4.97 -11.04 -19.92
N ILE A 93 6.03 -11.37 -20.66
CA ILE A 93 7.39 -10.93 -20.34
C ILE A 93 7.53 -9.40 -20.40
N HIS A 94 6.91 -8.72 -21.38
CA HIS A 94 6.93 -7.25 -21.46
C HIS A 94 6.19 -6.61 -20.29
N LYS A 95 5.04 -7.19 -19.89
CA LYS A 95 4.27 -6.74 -18.72
C LYS A 95 5.09 -6.86 -17.43
N LEU A 96 5.74 -8.01 -17.22
CA LEU A 96 6.63 -8.24 -16.07
C LEU A 96 7.82 -7.28 -16.08
N GLU A 97 8.40 -7.00 -17.24
CA GLU A 97 9.52 -6.07 -17.36
C GLU A 97 9.12 -4.65 -16.98
N ASN A 98 7.99 -4.15 -17.49
CA ASN A 98 7.42 -2.85 -17.09
C ASN A 98 7.18 -2.79 -15.57
N LEU A 99 6.55 -3.82 -14.99
CA LEU A 99 6.30 -3.88 -13.56
C LEU A 99 7.60 -3.91 -12.76
N ASN A 100 8.61 -4.67 -13.19
CA ASN A 100 9.92 -4.67 -12.53
C ASN A 100 10.57 -3.28 -12.54
N MET A 101 10.37 -2.49 -13.60
CA MET A 101 10.82 -1.09 -13.63
C MET A 101 10.07 -0.23 -12.60
N VAL A 102 8.77 -0.43 -12.42
CA VAL A 102 7.97 0.24 -11.36
C VAL A 102 8.55 -0.07 -9.98
N PHE A 103 8.79 -1.35 -9.66
CA PHE A 103 9.41 -1.72 -8.37
C PHE A 103 10.83 -1.15 -8.22
N GLY A 104 11.61 -1.13 -9.30
CA GLY A 104 12.94 -0.52 -9.30
C GLY A 104 12.91 0.99 -9.06
N PHE A 105 11.93 1.69 -9.62
CA PHE A 105 11.70 3.11 -9.38
C PHE A 105 11.35 3.37 -7.91
N LEU A 106 10.39 2.61 -7.37
CA LEU A 106 9.99 2.69 -5.96
C LEU A 106 11.18 2.44 -5.01
N ALA A 107 11.99 1.40 -5.28
CA ALA A 107 13.16 1.09 -4.47
C ALA A 107 14.21 2.24 -4.49
N LYS A 108 14.45 2.87 -5.66
CA LYS A 108 15.34 4.03 -5.76
C LYS A 108 14.81 5.26 -5.02
N GLY A 109 13.48 5.43 -5.00
CA GLY A 109 12.80 6.45 -4.20
C GLY A 109 12.70 6.12 -2.71
N ASN A 110 13.43 5.11 -2.21
CA ASN A 110 13.39 4.65 -0.82
C ASN A 110 12.00 4.17 -0.36
N VAL A 111 11.18 3.69 -1.30
CA VAL A 111 9.87 3.07 -1.03
C VAL A 111 10.04 1.57 -0.88
N MET A 112 9.97 1.10 0.37
CA MET A 112 10.14 -0.32 0.70
C MET A 112 8.86 -1.12 0.43
N VAL A 113 8.81 -1.80 -0.72
CA VAL A 113 7.73 -2.73 -1.04
C VAL A 113 8.16 -4.15 -0.65
N THR A 114 7.67 -4.64 0.49
CA THR A 114 8.00 -5.99 1.00
C THR A 114 6.90 -6.99 0.70
N ASN A 115 7.26 -8.22 0.31
CA ASN A 115 6.35 -9.35 0.08
C ASN A 115 5.32 -9.14 -1.05
N ILE A 116 5.65 -8.30 -2.04
CA ILE A 116 4.84 -8.11 -3.26
C ILE A 116 5.80 -8.17 -4.46
N GLY A 117 5.54 -9.07 -5.40
CA GLY A 117 6.29 -9.20 -6.64
C GLY A 117 5.52 -8.73 -7.88
N SER A 118 6.23 -8.53 -8.99
CA SER A 118 5.61 -8.17 -10.28
C SER A 118 4.65 -9.23 -10.81
N SER A 119 4.89 -10.51 -10.53
CA SER A 119 3.95 -11.58 -10.87
C SER A 119 2.61 -11.42 -10.15
N ASP A 120 2.61 -10.99 -8.88
CA ASP A 120 1.38 -10.85 -8.10
C ASP A 120 0.46 -9.76 -8.66
N ILE A 121 1.04 -8.67 -9.17
CA ILE A 121 0.30 -7.59 -9.81
C ILE A 121 -0.22 -8.01 -11.17
N LEU A 122 0.62 -8.67 -11.98
CA LEU A 122 0.22 -9.16 -13.29
C LEU A 122 -0.91 -10.19 -13.20
N ASP A 123 -0.80 -11.12 -12.24
CA ASP A 123 -1.77 -12.21 -12.04
C ASP A 123 -3.04 -11.75 -11.29
N GLY A 124 -3.14 -10.47 -10.92
CA GLY A 124 -4.37 -9.89 -10.36
C GLY A 124 -4.61 -10.26 -8.90
N ASN A 125 -3.58 -10.35 -8.05
CA ASN A 125 -3.76 -10.62 -6.63
C ASN A 125 -4.31 -9.40 -5.88
N ASN A 126 -5.63 -9.35 -5.70
CA ASN A 126 -6.37 -8.24 -5.08
C ASN A 126 -5.71 -7.66 -3.81
N LYS A 127 -5.32 -8.52 -2.86
CA LYS A 127 -4.75 -8.07 -1.58
C LYS A 127 -3.37 -7.43 -1.75
N LEU A 128 -2.54 -7.99 -2.63
CA LEU A 128 -1.19 -7.48 -2.88
C LEU A 128 -1.25 -6.21 -3.75
N ILE A 129 -2.22 -6.10 -4.65
CA ILE A 129 -2.50 -4.87 -5.40
C ILE A 129 -2.91 -3.73 -4.47
N LEU A 130 -3.86 -3.96 -3.55
CA LEU A 130 -4.23 -2.96 -2.53
C LEU A 130 -3.05 -2.62 -1.62
N GLY A 131 -2.21 -3.61 -1.27
CA GLY A 131 -0.98 -3.41 -0.52
C GLY A 131 0.02 -2.51 -1.24
N LEU A 132 0.20 -2.71 -2.55
CA LEU A 132 1.06 -1.88 -3.39
C LEU A 132 0.52 -0.45 -3.47
N MET A 133 -0.76 -0.29 -3.81
CA MET A 133 -1.41 1.02 -3.91
C MET A 133 -1.30 1.80 -2.60
N TRP A 134 -1.57 1.15 -1.47
CA TRP A 134 -1.38 1.75 -0.15
C TRP A 134 0.07 2.19 0.09
N THR A 135 1.04 1.39 -0.32
CA THR A 135 2.46 1.73 -0.15
C THR A 135 2.82 2.99 -0.92
N ILE A 136 2.29 3.14 -2.14
CA ILE A 136 2.46 4.33 -2.98
C ILE A 136 1.77 5.55 -2.31
N ILE A 137 0.48 5.44 -1.96
CA ILE A 137 -0.29 6.50 -1.30
C ILE A 137 0.41 6.97 -0.03
N LYS A 138 0.78 6.03 0.84
CA LYS A 138 1.42 6.33 2.12
C LYS A 138 2.72 7.10 1.92
N HIS A 139 3.52 6.73 0.93
CA HIS A 139 4.80 7.40 0.70
C HIS A 139 4.60 8.81 0.11
N TYR A 140 3.89 8.92 -1.02
CA TYR A 140 3.82 10.16 -1.80
C TYR A 140 2.79 11.17 -1.28
N GLN A 141 1.82 10.75 -0.46
CA GLN A 141 0.77 11.64 0.01
C GLN A 141 0.81 11.90 1.51
N VAL A 142 1.04 10.83 2.29
CA VAL A 142 1.02 10.90 3.76
C VAL A 142 2.42 11.16 4.32
N GLY A 143 3.47 10.65 3.67
CA GLY A 143 4.85 10.71 4.15
C GLY A 143 5.35 12.13 4.38
N ASP A 144 4.95 13.08 3.53
CA ASP A 144 5.41 14.47 3.57
C ASP A 144 4.62 15.36 4.54
N ILE A 145 3.56 14.83 5.16
CA ILE A 145 2.79 15.58 6.15
C ILE A 145 3.66 15.79 7.39
N ALA A 146 3.88 17.04 7.77
CA ALA A 146 4.60 17.41 8.99
C ALA A 146 3.95 18.63 9.63
N VAL A 147 3.49 18.47 10.88
CA VAL A 147 2.76 19.50 11.63
C VAL A 147 3.44 19.60 13.00
N ASP A 148 4.07 20.75 13.28
CA ASP A 148 4.86 20.99 14.49
C ASP A 148 5.88 19.88 14.82
N GLY A 149 6.57 19.41 13.79
CA GLY A 149 7.57 18.35 13.92
C GLY A 149 7.00 16.94 14.09
N VAL A 150 5.67 16.77 14.08
CA VAL A 150 5.01 15.46 14.07
C VAL A 150 4.67 15.10 12.61
N SER A 151 5.19 13.96 12.13
CA SER A 151 5.06 13.55 10.74
C SER A 151 3.95 12.51 10.48
N GLY A 152 3.54 12.37 9.22
CA GLY A 152 2.66 11.31 8.75
C GLY A 152 1.26 11.34 9.37
N LYS A 153 0.77 10.16 9.75
CA LYS A 153 -0.57 9.96 10.33
C LYS A 153 -0.78 10.80 11.61
N GLU A 154 0.23 10.86 12.47
CA GLU A 154 0.13 11.56 13.75
C GLU A 154 0.12 13.08 13.54
N GLY A 155 0.90 13.57 12.57
CA GLY A 155 0.86 14.97 12.15
C GLY A 155 -0.51 15.35 11.58
N LEU A 156 -1.09 14.49 10.74
CA LEU A 156 -2.43 14.69 10.20
C LEU A 156 -3.52 14.70 11.29
N LEU A 157 -3.40 13.81 12.29
CA LEU A 157 -4.31 13.76 13.43
C LEU A 157 -4.20 15.02 14.29
N LEU A 158 -2.98 15.51 14.50
CA LEU A 158 -2.71 16.75 15.21
C LEU A 158 -3.33 17.95 14.48
N TRP A 159 -3.17 18.03 13.16
CA TRP A 159 -3.77 19.08 12.34
C TRP A 159 -5.30 19.09 12.46
N CYS A 160 -5.95 17.94 12.29
CA CYS A 160 -7.40 17.82 12.44
C CYS A 160 -7.86 18.32 13.83
N ASN A 161 -7.21 17.85 14.90
CA ASN A 161 -7.59 18.20 16.27
C ASN A 161 -7.42 19.68 16.60
N ARG A 162 -6.49 20.40 15.94
CA ARG A 162 -6.38 21.85 16.09
C ARG A 162 -7.54 22.58 15.42
N LEU A 163 -7.91 22.15 14.22
CA LEU A 163 -9.07 22.70 13.52
C LEU A 163 -10.37 22.48 14.30
N PHE A 164 -10.45 21.38 15.06
CA PHE A 164 -11.64 21.00 15.80
C PHE A 164 -11.71 21.55 17.24
N GLU A 165 -10.61 22.13 17.75
CA GLU A 165 -10.53 22.64 19.12
C GLU A 165 -11.64 23.63 19.49
N PRO A 166 -12.03 24.60 18.62
CA PRO A 166 -13.11 25.54 18.92
C PRO A 166 -14.47 24.89 19.19
N PHE A 167 -14.69 23.68 18.69
CA PHE A 167 -15.94 22.92 18.86
C PHE A 167 -15.86 21.90 20.01
N HIS A 168 -14.74 21.89 20.75
CA HIS A 168 -14.44 20.86 21.77
C HIS A 168 -14.54 19.43 21.23
N PHE A 169 -14.31 19.26 19.93
CA PHE A 169 -14.36 17.97 19.24
C PHE A 169 -12.95 17.44 19.02
N ARG A 170 -12.76 16.13 19.18
CA ARG A 170 -11.46 15.47 18.97
C ARG A 170 -11.62 14.12 18.30
N VAL A 171 -10.64 13.78 17.47
CA VAL A 171 -10.49 12.49 16.82
C VAL A 171 -9.17 11.84 17.27
N SER A 172 -9.17 10.53 17.49
CA SER A 172 -7.99 9.75 17.87
C SER A 172 -7.58 8.70 16.84
N ASN A 173 -8.39 8.53 15.78
CA ASN A 173 -8.17 7.57 14.72
C ASN A 173 -8.69 8.09 13.38
N PHE A 174 -8.44 7.33 12.31
CA PHE A 174 -9.03 7.54 10.98
C PHE A 174 -10.03 6.43 10.63
N THR A 175 -10.77 5.93 11.62
CA THR A 175 -11.78 4.88 11.43
C THR A 175 -13.14 5.35 11.93
N ASN A 176 -13.58 4.87 13.08
CA ASN A 176 -14.93 5.10 13.61
C ASN A 176 -15.18 6.54 14.06
N ASN A 177 -14.16 7.36 14.31
CA ASN A 177 -14.36 8.79 14.61
C ASN A 177 -14.85 9.60 13.39
N TRP A 178 -14.79 9.01 12.19
CA TRP A 178 -15.17 9.66 10.93
C TRP A 178 -16.47 9.10 10.34
N SER A 179 -17.01 8.01 10.90
CA SER A 179 -18.15 7.27 10.33
C SER A 179 -19.47 8.02 10.39
N ASN A 180 -19.65 8.94 11.34
CA ASN A 180 -20.88 9.74 11.48
C ASN A 180 -20.86 11.06 10.67
N GLY A 181 -19.76 11.35 9.97
CA GLY A 181 -19.60 12.55 9.15
C GLY A 181 -19.33 13.86 9.89
N ALA A 182 -19.41 13.89 11.23
CA ALA A 182 -19.21 15.13 12.00
C ALA A 182 -17.79 15.69 11.81
N ALA A 183 -16.77 14.83 11.88
CA ALA A 183 -15.37 15.24 11.65
C ALA A 183 -15.16 15.90 10.27
N PHE A 184 -15.79 15.38 9.22
CA PHE A 184 -15.72 15.97 7.88
C PHE A 184 -16.46 17.31 7.80
N CYS A 185 -17.60 17.44 8.47
CA CYS A 185 -18.33 18.72 8.54
C CYS A 185 -17.51 19.79 9.28
N TYR A 186 -16.87 19.43 10.39
CA TYR A 186 -15.96 20.32 11.12
C TYR A 186 -14.74 20.72 10.27
N LEU A 187 -14.19 19.82 9.45
CA LEU A 187 -13.15 20.20 8.49
C LEU A 187 -13.66 21.28 7.53
N VAL A 188 -14.80 21.06 6.89
CA VAL A 188 -15.38 22.02 5.93
C VAL A 188 -15.60 23.39 6.60
N HIS A 189 -16.19 23.41 7.79
CA HIS A 189 -16.40 24.65 8.54
C HIS A 189 -15.07 25.34 8.90
N ALA A 190 -14.07 24.58 9.36
CA ALA A 190 -12.78 25.16 9.73
C ALA A 190 -12.02 25.72 8.52
N LEU A 191 -12.23 25.15 7.33
CA LEU A 191 -11.67 25.65 6.07
C LEU A 191 -12.42 26.87 5.55
N ASN A 192 -13.75 26.89 5.66
CA ASN A 192 -14.57 28.06 5.36
C ASN A 192 -15.90 28.00 6.15
N ALA A 193 -15.99 28.85 7.17
CA ALA A 193 -17.16 28.90 8.05
C ALA A 193 -18.45 29.30 7.33
N GLU A 194 -18.39 30.03 6.22
CA GLU A 194 -19.58 30.45 5.46
C GLU A 194 -20.29 29.28 4.77
N LEU A 195 -19.56 28.20 4.46
CA LEU A 195 -20.14 27.02 3.81
C LEU A 195 -21.00 26.20 4.76
N LEU A 196 -20.73 26.26 6.08
CA LEU A 196 -21.48 25.53 7.08
C LEU A 196 -21.52 26.27 8.44
N PRO A 197 -22.18 27.45 8.56
CA PRO A 197 -22.01 28.38 9.69
C PRO A 197 -22.40 27.84 11.08
N ASP A 198 -23.38 26.94 11.15
CA ASP A 198 -23.82 26.28 12.40
C ASP A 198 -23.56 24.77 12.34
N VAL A 199 -22.27 24.43 12.24
CA VAL A 199 -21.82 23.04 12.04
C VAL A 199 -22.19 22.13 13.23
N VAL A 200 -22.23 22.65 14.45
CA VAL A 200 -22.59 21.86 15.64
C VAL A 200 -24.06 21.46 15.55
N ALA A 201 -24.97 22.42 15.39
CA ALA A 201 -26.39 22.10 15.30
C ALA A 201 -26.71 21.23 14.08
N PHE A 202 -26.07 21.49 12.93
CA PHE A 202 -26.23 20.68 11.73
C PHE A 202 -25.85 19.21 11.99
N THR A 203 -24.65 18.96 12.53
CA THR A 203 -24.16 17.58 12.73
C THR A 203 -24.95 16.79 13.77
N GLU A 204 -25.56 17.46 14.76
CA GLU A 204 -26.42 16.84 15.77
C GLU A 204 -27.83 16.51 15.24
N GLN A 205 -28.35 17.29 14.30
CA GLN A 205 -29.72 17.15 13.78
C GLN A 205 -29.78 16.30 12.50
N SER A 206 -28.68 16.25 11.74
CA SER A 206 -28.60 15.48 10.49
C SER A 206 -28.18 14.04 10.71
N SER A 207 -28.61 13.17 9.80
CA SER A 207 -28.18 11.77 9.80
C SER A 207 -26.69 11.64 9.40
N PRO A 208 -26.01 10.54 9.78
CA PRO A 208 -24.63 10.28 9.35
C PRO A 208 -24.37 10.41 7.85
N VAL A 209 -25.32 9.97 7.02
CA VAL A 209 -25.17 10.03 5.56
C VAL A 209 -25.37 11.44 5.02
N GLU A 210 -26.28 12.21 5.60
CA GLU A 210 -26.45 13.62 5.24
C GLU A 210 -25.20 14.44 5.60
N ASN A 211 -24.62 14.20 6.78
CA ASN A 211 -23.35 14.81 7.19
C ASN A 211 -22.24 14.52 6.18
N LEU A 212 -22.04 13.25 5.85
CA LEU A 212 -21.01 12.82 4.90
C LEU A 212 -21.26 13.36 3.49
N ALA A 213 -22.48 13.24 2.98
CA ALA A 213 -22.84 13.71 1.64
C ALA A 213 -22.65 15.23 1.51
N THR A 214 -23.06 15.99 2.53
CA THR A 214 -22.90 17.43 2.56
C THR A 214 -21.43 17.81 2.59
N ALA A 215 -20.65 17.22 3.49
CA ALA A 215 -19.23 17.53 3.60
C ALA A 215 -18.46 17.19 2.32
N PHE A 216 -18.71 16.02 1.72
CA PHE A 216 -18.04 15.62 0.47
C PHE A 216 -18.45 16.51 -0.70
N GLY A 217 -19.74 16.85 -0.83
CA GLY A 217 -20.21 17.76 -1.87
C GLY A 217 -19.63 19.17 -1.74
N LEU A 218 -19.46 19.67 -0.51
CA LEU A 218 -18.82 20.97 -0.27
C LEU A 218 -17.32 20.95 -0.58
N LEU A 219 -16.60 19.89 -0.19
CA LEU A 219 -15.18 19.68 -0.51
C LEU A 219 -14.95 19.65 -2.03
N GLU A 220 -15.78 18.89 -2.75
CA GLU A 220 -15.68 18.78 -4.21
C GLU A 220 -16.01 20.11 -4.90
N LYS A 221 -17.11 20.76 -4.51
CA LYS A 221 -17.58 21.99 -5.16
C LYS A 221 -16.68 23.19 -4.89
N HIS A 222 -16.20 23.36 -3.65
CA HIS A 222 -15.53 24.59 -3.24
C HIS A 222 -14.00 24.45 -3.14
N PHE A 223 -13.49 23.25 -2.95
CA PHE A 223 -12.05 22.99 -2.77
C PHE A 223 -11.46 22.08 -3.86
N GLN A 224 -12.28 21.64 -4.83
CA GLN A 224 -11.86 20.79 -5.95
C GLN A 224 -11.27 19.44 -5.51
N ILE A 225 -11.64 18.97 -4.31
CA ILE A 225 -11.21 17.68 -3.77
C ILE A 225 -12.27 16.62 -4.16
N PRO A 226 -11.94 15.65 -5.05
CA PRO A 226 -12.90 14.68 -5.53
C PRO A 226 -13.36 13.73 -4.41
N ALA A 227 -14.65 13.40 -4.37
CA ALA A 227 -15.22 12.52 -3.35
C ALA A 227 -14.72 11.07 -3.49
N LEU A 228 -13.64 10.72 -2.78
CA LEU A 228 -13.07 9.37 -2.80
C LEU A 228 -13.95 8.33 -2.11
N LEU A 229 -14.72 8.76 -1.12
CA LEU A 229 -15.53 7.90 -0.26
C LEU A 229 -17.01 8.10 -0.58
N ASN A 230 -17.79 7.02 -0.53
CA ASN A 230 -19.24 7.11 -0.60
C ASN A 230 -19.80 7.22 0.84
N PRO A 231 -20.74 8.15 1.13
CA PRO A 231 -21.39 8.23 2.43
C PRO A 231 -21.93 6.90 2.97
N GLU A 232 -22.47 6.05 2.10
CA GLU A 232 -23.03 4.75 2.51
C GLU A 232 -21.93 3.74 2.89
N ASP A 233 -20.75 3.83 2.26
CA ASP A 233 -19.62 2.92 2.46
C ASP A 233 -18.92 3.13 3.82
N LEU A 234 -19.22 4.25 4.50
CA LEU A 234 -18.65 4.59 5.81
C LEU A 234 -19.53 4.18 7.00
N ARG A 235 -20.68 3.54 6.75
CA ARG A 235 -21.54 2.99 7.80
C ARG A 235 -20.91 1.71 8.35
N GLY A 236 -20.44 1.75 9.61
CA GLY A 236 -19.94 0.57 10.32
C GLY A 236 -18.41 0.49 10.39
N ASN A 237 -17.83 -0.60 9.88
CA ASN A 237 -16.37 -0.86 9.98
C ASN A 237 -15.60 -0.08 8.92
N VAL A 238 -15.19 1.13 9.27
CA VAL A 238 -14.48 2.06 8.38
C VAL A 238 -13.03 1.63 8.20
N ASP A 239 -12.61 1.48 6.95
CA ASP A 239 -11.21 1.23 6.60
C ASP A 239 -10.34 2.47 6.84
N GLU A 240 -9.32 2.30 7.69
CA GLU A 240 -8.43 3.39 8.10
C GLU A 240 -7.70 4.03 6.92
N LYS A 241 -7.23 3.20 5.99
CA LYS A 241 -6.40 3.66 4.87
C LYS A 241 -7.20 4.53 3.92
N SER A 242 -8.45 4.18 3.66
CA SER A 242 -9.36 4.93 2.80
C SER A 242 -9.64 6.33 3.37
N VAL A 243 -9.92 6.44 4.67
CA VAL A 243 -10.12 7.74 5.33
C VAL A 243 -8.83 8.54 5.38
N LEU A 244 -7.70 7.91 5.73
CA LEU A 244 -6.41 8.60 5.77
C LEU A 244 -6.05 9.18 4.39
N THR A 245 -6.27 8.42 3.32
CA THR A 245 -6.07 8.86 1.93
C THR A 245 -6.90 10.11 1.66
N TYR A 246 -8.20 10.08 1.99
CA TYR A 246 -9.07 11.22 1.70
C TYR A 246 -8.74 12.45 2.54
N VAL A 247 -8.53 12.30 3.84
CA VAL A 247 -8.17 13.43 4.73
C VAL A 247 -6.80 14.00 4.36
N SER A 248 -5.87 13.17 3.90
CA SER A 248 -4.58 13.65 3.39
C SER A 248 -4.71 14.50 2.13
N MET A 249 -5.65 14.19 1.21
CA MET A 249 -5.96 15.09 0.08
C MET A 249 -6.42 16.46 0.56
N VAL A 250 -7.34 16.47 1.55
CA VAL A 250 -7.83 17.73 2.13
C VAL A 250 -6.69 18.54 2.73
N TYR A 251 -5.78 17.89 3.46
CA TYR A 251 -4.61 18.55 4.04
C TYR A 251 -3.70 19.18 2.97
N GLN A 252 -3.37 18.44 1.91
CA GLN A 252 -2.45 18.93 0.87
C GLN A 252 -3.02 20.15 0.13
N GLU A 253 -4.31 20.14 -0.20
CA GLU A 253 -4.95 21.28 -0.88
C GLU A 253 -5.18 22.48 0.04
N CYS A 254 -5.45 22.25 1.33
CA CYS A 254 -6.00 23.29 2.19
C CYS A 254 -5.07 23.77 3.32
N SER A 255 -3.96 23.10 3.59
CA SER A 255 -3.05 23.46 4.70
C SER A 255 -2.49 24.90 4.60
N GLY A 256 -2.38 25.45 3.40
CA GLY A 256 -1.99 26.85 3.17
C GLY A 256 -3.11 27.90 3.32
N ASN A 257 -4.38 27.48 3.39
CA ASN A 257 -5.55 28.36 3.39
C ASN A 257 -6.20 28.52 4.77
N VAL A 258 -5.65 27.90 5.81
CA VAL A 258 -6.18 28.01 7.19
C VAL A 258 -5.83 29.40 7.75
N ALA A 259 -6.82 30.08 8.35
CA ALA A 259 -6.72 31.45 8.84
C ALA A 259 -5.45 31.70 9.70
N PRO A 260 -4.87 32.92 9.65
CA PRO A 260 -3.61 33.28 10.31
C PRO A 260 -3.75 33.33 11.84
N GLY A 261 -3.74 32.15 12.44
CA GLY A 261 -3.63 31.90 13.88
C GLY A 261 -3.05 30.51 14.18
N LEU A 262 -2.89 29.69 13.13
CA LEU A 262 -2.35 28.33 13.17
C LEU A 262 -1.19 28.13 12.17
N ALA A 263 -0.66 29.22 11.62
CA ALA A 263 0.37 29.19 10.59
C ALA A 263 1.70 28.68 11.15
N THR A 264 1.95 27.39 10.93
CA THR A 264 3.30 26.83 10.93
C THR A 264 4.11 27.50 9.83
N THR A 265 5.30 27.99 10.18
CA THR A 265 6.32 28.37 9.19
C THR A 265 6.66 27.16 8.33
N SER A 266 6.16 27.11 7.10
CA SER A 266 6.87 26.51 5.97
C SER A 266 6.28 27.01 4.66
N ALA A 267 7.16 27.43 3.76
CA ALA A 267 6.86 28.03 2.48
C ALA A 267 6.53 26.96 1.43
N ALA A 268 5.29 26.91 0.96
CA ALA A 268 4.89 26.64 -0.42
C ALA A 268 3.36 26.78 -0.51
N GLY A 269 2.88 27.72 -1.32
CA GLY A 269 1.47 27.78 -1.72
C GLY A 269 1.10 26.62 -2.66
N PRO A 270 -0.18 26.51 -3.06
CA PRO A 270 -0.73 25.33 -3.69
C PRO A 270 -0.12 25.15 -5.07
N GLY A 271 0.53 24.02 -5.21
CA GLY A 271 1.41 23.64 -6.29
C GLY A 271 2.28 22.58 -5.66
N PHE A 272 1.87 21.32 -5.86
CA PHE A 272 2.69 20.14 -5.62
C PHE A 272 4.16 20.53 -5.96
N ARG A 273 5.00 20.65 -4.94
CA ARG A 273 6.41 21.05 -5.04
C ARG A 273 7.16 20.19 -4.03
N ALA A 274 8.32 19.61 -4.32
CA ALA A 274 9.21 19.77 -5.46
C ALA A 274 9.31 18.48 -6.30
N PRO A 275 9.62 18.58 -7.61
CA PRO A 275 10.00 17.41 -8.38
C PRO A 275 11.22 16.74 -7.73
N ILE A 276 11.24 15.40 -7.73
CA ILE A 276 12.44 14.60 -7.41
C ILE A 276 13.44 14.74 -8.57
N THR A 277 13.91 15.96 -8.83
CA THR A 277 15.03 16.22 -9.74
C THR A 277 16.35 16.32 -8.99
N ARG A 278 16.38 16.17 -7.66
CA ARG A 278 17.61 16.21 -6.85
C ARG A 278 18.11 14.86 -6.32
N ILE A 279 17.52 13.73 -6.73
CA ILE A 279 18.04 12.39 -6.40
C ILE A 279 18.57 11.65 -7.67
N LEU A 280 18.39 12.23 -8.87
CA LEU A 280 18.85 11.64 -10.13
C LEU A 280 19.97 12.45 -10.81
N GLU A 281 20.75 13.21 -10.05
CA GLU A 281 22.06 13.70 -10.50
C GLU A 281 23.12 12.96 -9.68
N ASP A 282 24.07 12.36 -10.40
CA ASP A 282 25.15 11.47 -9.97
C ASP A 282 24.76 10.01 -9.68
N GLU A 283 24.66 9.21 -10.73
CA GLU A 283 25.36 7.92 -10.85
C GLU A 283 25.46 7.57 -12.35
N PRO A 284 26.67 7.48 -12.93
CA PRO A 284 26.83 7.18 -14.35
C PRO A 284 26.36 5.76 -14.67
N THR A 285 25.89 5.61 -15.90
CA THR A 285 25.19 4.47 -16.49
C THR A 285 26.05 3.20 -16.64
N GLU A 286 27.09 3.00 -15.82
CA GLU A 286 28.10 1.94 -15.98
C GLU A 286 27.73 0.62 -15.29
N LEU A 287 26.84 0.62 -14.29
CA LEU A 287 26.49 -0.59 -13.54
C LEU A 287 25.53 -1.54 -14.29
N TRP A 288 24.73 -1.03 -15.22
CA TRP A 288 23.83 -1.87 -16.03
C TRP A 288 24.58 -2.62 -17.15
N CYS A 289 25.70 -2.08 -17.65
CA CYS A 289 26.59 -2.82 -18.56
C CYS A 289 27.39 -3.93 -17.83
N ALA A 290 27.75 -3.72 -16.56
CA ALA A 290 28.51 -4.70 -15.77
C ALA A 290 27.68 -5.95 -15.38
N VAL A 291 26.37 -5.78 -15.15
CA VAL A 291 25.46 -6.92 -14.86
C VAL A 291 25.17 -7.75 -16.11
N GLN A 292 25.16 -7.15 -17.31
CA GLN A 292 25.07 -7.93 -18.56
C GLN A 292 26.39 -8.61 -18.95
N ALA A 293 27.54 -8.09 -18.49
CA ALA A 293 28.86 -8.68 -18.76
C ALA A 293 29.19 -9.92 -17.91
N THR A 294 28.41 -10.22 -16.87
CA THR A 294 28.65 -11.33 -15.92
C THR A 294 27.67 -12.50 -16.06
N LEU A 295 26.69 -12.42 -16.97
CA LEU A 295 25.87 -13.58 -17.32
C LEU A 295 26.67 -14.53 -18.23
N PRO A 296 26.74 -15.84 -17.92
CA PRO A 296 27.30 -16.81 -18.85
C PRO A 296 26.48 -16.76 -20.14
N LYS A 297 27.15 -16.47 -21.27
CA LYS A 297 26.55 -16.50 -22.60
C LYS A 297 25.82 -17.83 -22.78
N ALA A 298 24.53 -17.79 -23.11
CA ALA A 298 23.79 -18.96 -23.52
C ALA A 298 24.54 -19.63 -24.69
N PRO A 299 24.67 -20.97 -24.71
CA PRO A 299 25.35 -21.65 -25.82
C PRO A 299 24.55 -21.41 -27.10
N THR A 300 25.20 -20.76 -28.07
CA THR A 300 24.69 -20.61 -29.43
C THR A 300 24.52 -22.00 -30.04
N TRP A 301 23.30 -22.35 -30.41
CA TRP A 301 23.03 -23.51 -31.24
C TRP A 301 23.60 -23.24 -32.65
N ALA A 302 24.67 -23.96 -33.01
CA ALA A 302 25.14 -24.03 -34.39
C ALA A 302 24.42 -25.17 -35.12
N PRO A 303 24.16 -25.07 -36.44
CA PRO A 303 23.44 -26.10 -37.19
C PRO A 303 24.23 -27.41 -37.23
N LEU A 304 23.57 -28.53 -36.96
CA LEU A 304 24.15 -29.87 -37.05
C LEU A 304 24.42 -30.25 -38.52
N THR A 305 25.69 -30.28 -38.92
CA THR A 305 26.15 -31.10 -40.05
C THR A 305 26.87 -32.34 -39.54
N ARG A 306 26.42 -33.51 -40.04
CA ARG A 306 26.96 -34.85 -39.74
C ARG A 306 28.48 -34.92 -39.96
N THR A 307 29.22 -35.45 -38.99
CA THR A 307 30.00 -36.69 -39.17
C THR A 307 30.64 -37.20 -37.87
N THR A 308 30.45 -38.50 -37.66
CA THR A 308 31.36 -39.49 -37.04
C THR A 308 31.75 -39.37 -35.56
N THR A 309 31.13 -40.26 -34.79
CA THR A 309 31.42 -40.70 -33.42
C THR A 309 32.86 -41.19 -33.22
N ARG A 310 33.54 -40.66 -32.20
CA ARG A 310 34.61 -41.40 -31.50
C ARG A 310 34.53 -41.11 -29.99
N ARG A 311 34.25 -42.15 -29.21
CA ARG A 311 34.25 -42.13 -27.74
C ARG A 311 35.64 -41.80 -27.23
N VAL A 312 35.75 -40.83 -26.32
CA VAL A 312 36.94 -40.64 -25.47
C VAL A 312 36.53 -40.91 -24.03
N GLN A 313 37.24 -41.83 -23.39
CA GLN A 313 37.10 -42.21 -21.97
C GLN A 313 37.62 -41.10 -21.05
N VAL A 314 36.94 -40.90 -19.92
CA VAL A 314 37.36 -40.04 -18.81
C VAL A 314 38.02 -40.92 -17.73
N PRO A 315 39.22 -40.60 -17.21
CA PRO A 315 39.82 -41.31 -16.08
C PRO A 315 39.31 -40.78 -14.72
N PRO A 316 39.33 -41.58 -13.64
CA PRO A 316 38.76 -41.20 -12.36
C PRO A 316 39.72 -40.33 -11.53
N LEU A 317 39.15 -39.45 -10.70
CA LEU A 317 39.85 -38.63 -9.71
C LEU A 317 40.26 -39.46 -8.47
N PRO A 318 41.42 -39.19 -7.84
CA PRO A 318 41.78 -39.81 -6.57
C PRO A 318 41.27 -39.01 -5.36
N CYS A 319 40.74 -39.73 -4.38
CA CYS A 319 40.51 -39.28 -3.01
C CYS A 319 41.81 -39.32 -2.18
N THR A 320 42.10 -38.32 -1.34
CA THR A 320 42.73 -38.49 -0.01
C THR A 320 42.79 -37.14 0.77
N THR A 321 41.94 -37.04 1.80
CA THR A 321 42.16 -36.57 3.21
C THR A 321 42.80 -35.18 3.51
N PRO A 322 42.83 -34.67 4.77
CA PRO A 322 42.03 -33.50 5.16
C PRO A 322 42.89 -32.30 5.63
N VAL A 323 42.41 -31.06 5.44
CA VAL A 323 43.04 -29.87 6.05
C VAL A 323 42.06 -29.16 6.97
N SER A 324 42.58 -28.87 8.14
CA SER A 324 42.00 -28.39 9.39
C SER A 324 41.28 -27.05 9.29
N PHE A 325 40.17 -26.96 10.01
CA PHE A 325 39.48 -25.72 10.39
C PHE A 325 40.41 -24.78 11.15
N THR A 326 40.73 -23.62 10.57
CA THR A 326 40.95 -22.38 11.33
C THR A 326 40.22 -21.25 10.58
N ALA A 327 39.08 -20.87 11.17
CA ALA A 327 38.17 -19.80 10.75
C ALA A 327 38.91 -18.44 10.68
N LEU A 328 38.76 -17.68 9.60
CA LEU A 328 37.70 -16.67 9.42
C LEU A 328 37.61 -15.69 10.59
N GLY A 329 38.30 -14.56 10.45
CA GLY A 329 38.15 -13.43 11.37
C GLY A 329 39.25 -12.40 11.24
N SER A 330 39.41 -11.76 10.07
CA SER A 330 40.15 -10.48 9.91
C SER A 330 40.09 -9.94 8.47
N VAL A 331 38.91 -9.54 7.97
CA VAL A 331 38.84 -8.60 6.82
C VAL A 331 37.72 -7.55 6.99
N VAL A 332 36.87 -7.62 8.03
CA VAL A 332 35.74 -6.68 8.21
C VAL A 332 36.09 -5.44 9.07
N ALA A 333 37.38 -5.13 9.27
CA ALA A 333 37.81 -4.04 10.16
C ALA A 333 38.33 -2.78 9.46
N LEU A 334 38.08 -2.59 8.16
CA LEU A 334 38.70 -1.49 7.38
C LEU A 334 37.75 -0.45 6.77
N LEU A 335 36.45 -0.39 7.12
CA LEU A 335 35.56 0.61 6.49
C LEU A 335 34.70 1.54 7.37
N TYR A 336 34.60 1.40 8.69
CA TYR A 336 33.82 2.38 9.49
C TYR A 336 34.34 2.55 10.93
N PRO A 337 35.06 3.63 11.25
CA PRO A 337 35.47 3.94 12.61
C PRO A 337 34.49 4.94 13.24
N HIS A 338 33.21 4.59 13.45
CA HIS A 338 32.32 5.29 14.39
C HIS A 338 31.00 4.53 14.57
N ALA A 339 30.97 3.60 15.53
CA ALA A 339 29.76 3.19 16.25
C ALA A 339 30.15 2.18 17.35
N THR A 340 30.71 2.67 18.44
CA THR A 340 30.79 1.93 19.70
C THR A 340 29.44 1.92 20.40
N ASN A 341 29.09 0.75 20.95
CA ASN A 341 28.10 0.47 22.00
C ASN A 341 26.66 0.15 21.57
N PHE A 342 26.40 -1.12 21.31
CA PHE A 342 25.31 -1.86 21.97
C PHE A 342 25.72 -3.33 22.14
N PHE A 343 26.22 -3.67 23.33
CA PHE A 343 26.47 -5.05 23.76
C PHE A 343 25.13 -5.67 24.20
N ILE A 344 24.66 -6.70 23.49
CA ILE A 344 23.65 -7.64 23.99
C ILE A 344 24.38 -8.95 24.34
N LYS A 345 24.38 -9.31 25.62
CA LYS A 345 24.87 -10.60 26.14
C LYS A 345 24.06 -11.77 25.57
N PRO A 346 24.67 -12.90 25.19
CA PRO A 346 23.93 -14.13 24.94
C PRO A 346 23.62 -14.86 26.26
N ARG A 347 22.38 -15.36 26.36
CA ARG A 347 21.92 -16.32 27.37
C ARG A 347 22.66 -17.64 27.23
N SER A 348 23.01 -18.24 28.37
CA SER A 348 23.34 -19.66 28.50
C SER A 348 22.22 -20.38 29.24
N GLN A 349 21.82 -21.51 28.67
CA GLN A 349 20.87 -22.54 29.14
C GLN A 349 19.37 -22.21 29.08
#